data_AF-A0A953LR72-F1
#
_entry.id   AF-A0A953LR72-F1
#
_cell.length_a   1.000
_cell.length_b   1.000
_cell.length_c   1.000
_cell.angle_alpha   90.00
_cell.angle_beta   90.00
_cell.angle_gamma   90.00
#
_symmetry.space_group_name_H-M   'P 1'
#
loop_
_entity.id
_entity.type
_entity.pdbx_description
1 polymer ?
#
loop_
_entity_poly.entity_id
_entity_poly.type
_entity_poly.pdbx_seq_one_letter_code
_entity_poly.pdbx_strand_id
1 'polypeptide(L)' 'MPFANRAEAGARLAAVLVKYCNEQPVILALPRGGVPVAAEVAKALGAPLDLVLVRKVGVPWHPELAMGAVVDGHR' A
#
# COMPACT_ATOMS: atom_id res chain seq x y z
N MET A 1 7.39 -19.74 -2.12
CA MET A 1 7.19 -19.63 -3.58
C MET A 1 6.96 -18.17 -3.94
N PRO A 2 7.64 -17.63 -4.96
CA PRO A 2 7.30 -16.32 -5.48
C PRO A 2 5.89 -16.34 -6.08
N PHE A 3 5.18 -15.22 -6.02
CA PHE A 3 3.92 -15.03 -6.73
C PHE A 3 4.19 -14.86 -8.24
N ALA A 4 3.31 -15.33 -9.11
CA ALA A 4 3.46 -15.20 -10.56
C ALA A 4 3.31 -13.75 -11.04
N ASN A 5 2.45 -12.97 -10.39
CA ASN A 5 2.31 -11.54 -10.63
C ASN A 5 1.74 -10.82 -9.39
N ARG A 6 1.65 -9.49 -9.49
CA ARG A 6 1.15 -8.63 -8.40
C ARG A 6 -0.33 -8.85 -8.10
N ALA A 7 -1.14 -9.20 -9.10
CA ALA A 7 -2.55 -9.49 -8.89
C ALA A 7 -2.73 -10.80 -8.09
N GLU A 8 -1.96 -11.84 -8.39
CA GLU A 8 -1.97 -13.08 -7.60
C GLU A 8 -1.51 -12.82 -6.16
N ALA A 9 -0.46 -12.01 -5.97
CA ALA A 9 -0.03 -11.59 -4.63
C ALA A 9 -1.14 -10.85 -3.88
N GLY A 10 -1.86 -9.95 -4.56
CA GLY A 10 -2.98 -9.21 -4.00
C GLY A 10 -4.17 -10.09 -3.64
N ALA A 11 -4.56 -11.03 -4.50
CA ALA A 11 -5.64 -11.97 -4.23
C ALA A 11 -5.32 -12.87 -3.02
N ARG A 12 -4.07 -13.33 -2.89
CA ARG A 12 -3.63 -14.13 -1.74
C ARG A 12 -3.57 -13.30 -0.45
N LEU A 13 -3.16 -12.04 -0.53
CA LEU A 13 -3.20 -11.12 0.60
C LEU A 13 -4.64 -10.83 1.04
N ALA A 14 -5.53 -10.58 0.08
CA ALA A 14 -6.95 -10.33 0.32
C ALA A 14 -7.62 -11.48 1.09
N ALA A 15 -7.31 -12.73 0.74
CA ALA A 15 -7.86 -13.91 1.42
C ALA A 15 -7.52 -13.94 2.92
N VAL A 16 -6.36 -13.43 3.32
CA VAL A 16 -5.93 -13.34 4.73
C VAL A 16 -6.55 -12.12 5.43
N LEU A 17 -6.82 -11.05 4.68
CA LEU A 17 -7.36 -9.80 5.19
C LEU A 17 -8.90 -9.75 5.22
N VAL A 18 -9.60 -10.73 4.65
CA VAL A 18 -11.07 -10.72 4.56
C VAL A 18 -11.77 -10.55 5.91
N LYS A 19 -11.14 -10.99 7.01
CA LYS A 19 -11.64 -10.81 8.38
C LYS A 19 -11.86 -9.34 8.78
N TYR A 20 -11.18 -8.40 8.12
CA TYR A 20 -11.29 -6.96 8.35
C TYR A 20 -12.40 -6.28 7.51
N CYS A 21 -13.15 -7.00 6.68
CA CYS A 21 -14.13 -6.38 5.77
C CYS A 21 -15.21 -5.56 6.50
N ASN A 22 -15.60 -5.99 7.71
CA ASN A 22 -16.62 -5.30 8.51
C ASN A 22 -16.07 -4.10 9.30
N GLU A 23 -14.76 -3.88 9.29
CA GLU A 23 -14.10 -2.76 9.98
C GLU A 23 -14.02 -1.49 9.11
N GLN A 24 -14.60 -1.52 7.91
CA GLN A 24 -14.60 -0.39 6.95
C GLN A 24 -13.17 0.17 6.71
N PRO A 25 -12.20 -0.67 6.32
CA PRO A 25 -10.83 -0.23 6.14
C PRO A 25 -10.70 0.67 4.90
N VAL A 26 -9.65 1.49 4.90
CA VAL A 26 -9.18 2.22 3.70
C VAL A 26 -7.90 1.56 3.22
N ILE A 27 -7.81 1.26 1.93
CA ILE A 27 -6.60 0.70 1.33
C ILE A 27 -5.76 1.84 0.74
N LEU A 28 -4.55 2.02 1.25
CA LEU A 28 -3.59 3.00 0.73
C LEU A 28 -2.46 2.30 -0.03
N ALA A 29 -2.33 2.56 -1.32
CA ALA A 29 -1.33 1.96 -2.18
C ALA A 29 -0.10 2.85 -2.35
N LEU A 30 1.08 2.24 -2.19
CA LEU A 30 2.36 2.86 -2.55
C LEU A 30 2.68 2.62 -4.04
N PRO A 31 2.75 3.67 -4.89
CA PRO A 31 3.08 3.49 -6.29
C PRO A 31 4.54 3.10 -6.52
N ARG A 32 4.88 2.43 -7.63
CA ARG A 32 3.97 1.94 -8.70
C ARG A 32 3.53 0.49 -8.48
N GLY A 33 4.40 -0.31 -7.86
CA GLY A 33 4.20 -1.75 -7.72
C GLY A 33 3.14 -2.16 -6.68
N GLY A 34 2.82 -1.30 -5.71
CA GLY A 34 1.79 -1.60 -4.71
C GLY A 34 0.37 -1.48 -5.27
N VAL A 35 0.16 -0.69 -6.32
CA VAL A 35 -1.18 -0.41 -6.87
C VAL A 35 -1.90 -1.67 -7.36
N PRO A 36 -1.30 -2.55 -8.18
CA PRO A 36 -2.00 -3.75 -8.63
C PRO A 36 -2.27 -4.76 -7.51
N VAL A 37 -1.50 -4.72 -6.43
CA VAL A 37 -1.73 -5.58 -5.24
C VAL A 37 -2.91 -5.02 -4.43
N ALA A 38 -2.88 -3.71 -4.17
CA ALA A 38 -3.90 -3.01 -3.40
C ALA A 38 -5.27 -3.02 -4.08
N ALA A 39 -5.32 -2.99 -5.42
CA ALA A 39 -6.56 -3.11 -6.20
C ALA A 39 -7.31 -4.42 -5.90
N GLU A 40 -6.60 -5.55 -5.84
CA GLU A 40 -7.21 -6.84 -5.52
C GLU A 40 -7.71 -6.90 -4.08
N VAL A 41 -6.96 -6.31 -3.13
CA VAL A 41 -7.37 -6.21 -1.73
C VAL A 41 -8.62 -5.34 -1.56
N ALA A 42 -8.61 -4.15 -2.15
CA ALA A 42 -9.74 -3.22 -2.07
C ALA A 42 -11.01 -3.83 -2.66
N LYS A 43 -10.90 -4.50 -3.81
CA LYS A 43 -12.00 -5.23 -4.45
C LYS A 43 -12.57 -6.32 -3.56
N ALA A 44 -11.72 -7.13 -2.93
CA ALA A 44 -12.16 -8.24 -2.08
C ALA A 44 -12.81 -7.77 -0.78
N LEU A 45 -12.34 -6.65 -0.21
CA LEU A 45 -12.86 -6.11 1.05
C LEU A 45 -14.02 -5.12 0.84
N GLY A 46 -14.34 -4.75 -0.40
CA GLY A 46 -15.32 -3.70 -0.69
C GLY A 46 -14.90 -2.32 -0.14
N ALA A 47 -13.58 -2.10 -0.04
CA ALA A 47 -12.98 -0.95 0.63
C ALA A 47 -12.56 0.13 -0.37
N PRO A 48 -12.60 1.43 0.01
CA PRO A 48 -12.03 2.50 -0.79
C PRO A 48 -10.51 2.30 -0.96
N LEU A 49 -10.02 2.62 -2.15
CA LEU A 49 -8.61 2.58 -2.52
C LEU A 49 -8.13 3.98 -2.85
N ASP A 50 -7.02 4.39 -2.25
CA ASP A 50 -6.32 5.63 -2.58
C ASP A 50 -4.80 5.41 -2.70
N LEU A 51 -4.10 6.37 -3.27
CA LEU A 51 -2.65 6.37 -3.42
C LEU A 51 -2.01 7.20 -2.32
N VAL A 52 -0.90 6.70 -1.76
CA VAL A 52 -0.06 7.49 -0.85
C VAL A 52 1.30 7.74 -1.50
N LEU A 53 1.59 9.01 -1.76
CA LEU A 53 2.87 9.45 -2.31
C LEU A 53 3.77 9.88 -1.17
N VAL A 54 4.79 9.06 -0.88
CA VAL A 54 5.79 9.31 0.16
C VAL A 54 7.13 9.71 -0.43
N ARG A 55 7.82 10.66 0.21
CA ARG A 55 9.24 10.94 -0.05
C ARG A 55 10.02 10.84 1.25
N LYS A 56 11.15 10.12 1.22
CA LYS A 56 12.08 10.03 2.34
C LYS A 56 12.77 11.38 2.55
N VAL A 57 12.82 11.84 3.79
CA VAL A 57 13.68 12.94 4.22
C VAL A 57 14.97 12.31 4.77
N GLY A 58 16.06 12.46 4.02
CA GLY A 58 17.37 11.94 4.42
C GLY A 58 18.08 12.85 5.42
N VAL A 59 19.06 12.30 6.13
CA VAL A 59 20.02 13.09 6.91
C VAL A 59 21.12 13.61 5.96
N PRO A 60 21.47 14.91 5.95
CA PRO A 60 22.36 15.48 4.93
C PRO A 60 23.73 14.79 4.81
N TRP A 61 24.30 14.33 5.93
CA TRP A 61 25.59 13.63 5.96
C TRP A 61 25.46 12.09 5.89
N HIS A 62 24.25 11.53 6.03
CA HIS A 62 24.00 10.08 6.03
C HIS A 62 22.81 9.74 5.10
N PRO A 63 23.04 9.64 3.77
CA PRO A 63 21.96 9.52 2.78
C PRO A 63 21.07 8.27 2.94
N GLU A 64 21.62 7.18 3.47
CA GLU A 64 20.87 5.94 3.73
C GLU A 64 19.96 6.06 4.95
N LEU A 65 20.29 6.93 5.92
CA LEU A 65 19.50 7.14 7.14
C LEU A 65 18.30 8.06 6.86
N ALA A 66 17.10 7.58 7.20
CA ALA A 66 15.88 8.39 7.15
C ALA A 66 15.75 9.23 8.43
N MET A 67 15.65 10.55 8.29
CA MET A 67 15.21 11.45 9.37
C MET A 67 13.69 11.42 9.53
N GLY A 68 12.98 11.25 8.41
CA GLY A 68 11.52 11.19 8.38
C GLY A 68 10.99 10.91 6.98
N ALA A 69 9.69 11.09 6.81
CA ALA A 69 9.02 11.02 5.52
C ALA A 69 8.00 12.15 5.40
N VAL A 70 7.82 12.64 4.19
CA VAL A 70 6.75 13.58 3.85
C VAL A 70 5.76 12.89 2.92
N VAL A 71 4.48 13.19 3.12
CA VAL A 71 3.39 12.79 2.23
C VAL A 71 2.83 14.03 1.56
N ASP A 72 2.31 13.88 0.34
CA ASP A 72 1.50 14.93 -0.25
C ASP A 72 0.26 15.14 0.63
N GLY A 73 0.18 16.31 1.25
CA GLY A 73 -0.96 16.72 2.06
C GLY A 73 -2.04 17.31 1.16
N HIS A 74 -3.16 16.61 1.00
CA HIS A 74 -4.38 17.24 0.48
C HIS A 74 -5.12 17.94 1.62
N ARG A 75 -5.57 19.16 1.34
CA ARG A 75 -6.23 20.07 2.29
C ARG A 75 -7.62 19.60 2.67
#